data_AF-A0A3D3EY38-F1
#
_entry.id   AF-A0A3D3EY38-F1
#
_cell.length_a   1.000
_cell.length_b   1.000
_cell.length_c   1.000
_cell.angle_alpha   90.00
_cell.angle_beta   90.00
_cell.angle_gamma   90.00
#
_symmetry.space_group_name_H-M   'P 1'
#
loop_
_entity.id
_entity.type
_entity.pdbx_description
1 polymer ?
#
loop_
_entity_poly.entity_id
_entity_poly.type
_entity_poly.pdbx_seq_one_letter_code
_entity_poly.pdbx_strand_id
1 'polypeptide(L)'
;ILTIMHRDLNLSTRIIGCPIIRESDGLAKSSRNVYLNSADRKTAVCLSQALFKARSAVAAGLRDAAALIATAKADITASGAKVDYVEIVSATDLSKADIIDEQSRMLIAVYVGKTRLIDNLQLL
;
A
#
# COMPACT_ATOMS: atom_id res chain seq x y z
N ILE A 1 8.32 -9.86 -8.72
CA ILE A 1 8.06 -11.13 -9.45
C ILE A 1 8.33 -10.97 -10.95
N LEU A 2 7.51 -10.25 -11.72
CA LEU A 2 7.67 -10.17 -13.19
C LEU A 2 9.06 -9.70 -13.64
N THR A 3 9.65 -8.71 -12.94
CA THR A 3 11.00 -8.22 -13.23
C THR A 3 12.08 -9.29 -13.02
N ILE A 4 11.95 -10.09 -11.97
CA ILE A 4 12.88 -11.18 -11.67
C ILE A 4 12.74 -12.27 -12.75
N MET A 5 11.51 -12.69 -13.05
CA MET A 5 11.23 -13.67 -14.10
C MET A 5 11.73 -13.23 -15.47
N HIS A 6 11.52 -11.96 -15.84
CA HIS A 6 11.96 -11.39 -17.12
C HIS A 6 13.48 -11.46 -17.27
N ARG A 7 14.22 -11.09 -16.22
CA ARG A 7 15.68 -11.21 -16.16
C ARG A 7 16.12 -12.66 -16.24
N ASP A 8 15.56 -13.53 -15.40
CA ASP A 8 16.03 -14.91 -15.24
C ASP A 8 15.76 -15.76 -16.50
N LEU A 9 14.71 -15.44 -17.27
CA LEU A 9 14.38 -16.11 -18.53
C LEU A 9 14.94 -15.42 -19.78
N ASN A 10 15.75 -14.36 -19.63
CA ASN A 10 16.33 -13.59 -20.73
C ASN A 10 15.30 -13.14 -21.78
N LEU A 11 14.14 -12.64 -21.34
CA LEU A 11 13.07 -12.22 -22.24
C LEU A 11 13.47 -10.92 -22.96
N SER A 12 13.23 -10.85 -24.28
CA SER A 12 13.61 -9.70 -25.12
C SER A 12 12.69 -8.48 -24.99
N THR A 13 11.65 -8.54 -24.17
CA THR A 13 10.71 -7.44 -23.93
C THR A 13 11.25 -6.45 -22.90
N ARG A 14 10.52 -5.36 -22.60
CA ARG A 14 10.86 -4.40 -21.54
C ARG A 14 9.71 -4.27 -20.56
N ILE A 15 10.02 -4.28 -19.26
CA ILE A 15 9.04 -3.97 -18.20
C ILE A 15 9.11 -2.48 -17.88
N ILE A 16 7.95 -1.83 -17.89
CA ILE A 16 7.79 -0.42 -17.54
C ILE A 16 6.81 -0.33 -16.37
N GLY A 17 7.27 0.16 -15.22
CA GLY A 17 6.40 0.46 -14.09
C GLY A 17 5.63 1.76 -14.33
N CYS A 18 4.30 1.72 -14.20
CA CYS A 18 3.45 2.90 -14.29
C CYS A 18 2.98 3.33 -12.89
N PRO A 19 2.83 4.65 -12.65
CA PRO A 19 2.33 5.15 -11.37
C PRO A 19 0.88 4.71 -11.11
N ILE A 20 0.52 4.60 -9.83
CA ILE A 20 -0.85 4.30 -9.41
C ILE A 20 -1.72 5.53 -9.71
N ILE A 21 -2.72 5.36 -10.57
CA ILE A 21 -3.75 6.38 -10.80
C ILE A 21 -4.73 6.33 -9.62
N ARG A 22 -4.97 7.49 -9.03
CA ARG A 22 -5.87 7.66 -7.88
C ARG A 22 -7.10 8.49 -8.29
N GLU A 23 -8.20 8.27 -7.58
CA GLU A 23 -9.39 9.12 -7.64
C GLU A 23 -9.13 10.44 -6.89
N SER A 24 -10.06 11.40 -6.98
CA SER A 24 -9.89 12.75 -6.40
C SER A 24 -9.74 12.75 -4.87
N ASP A 25 -10.25 11.71 -4.20
CA ASP A 25 -10.11 11.49 -2.75
C ASP A 25 -8.87 10.65 -2.39
N GLY A 26 -8.04 10.31 -3.36
CA GLY A 26 -6.79 9.57 -3.18
C GLY A 26 -6.94 8.05 -3.20
N LEU A 27 -8.15 7.48 -3.30
CA LEU A 27 -8.31 6.04 -3.43
C LEU A 27 -7.65 5.54 -4.72
N ALA A 28 -6.89 4.45 -4.66
CA ALA A 28 -6.34 3.82 -5.86
C ALA A 28 -7.47 3.34 -6.78
N LYS A 29 -7.38 3.68 -8.08
CA LYS A 29 -8.35 3.21 -9.07
C LYS A 29 -8.24 1.69 -9.21
N SER A 30 -9.38 1.02 -9.08
CA SER A 30 -9.48 -0.43 -9.19
C SER A 30 -10.85 -0.80 -9.74
N SER A 31 -10.92 -1.81 -10.61
CA SER A 31 -12.20 -2.37 -11.07
C SER A 31 -13.05 -2.88 -9.89
N ARG A 32 -12.40 -3.27 -8.79
CA ARG A 32 -13.07 -3.72 -7.56
C ARG A 32 -13.84 -2.60 -6.84
N ASN A 33 -13.52 -1.33 -7.12
CA ASN A 33 -14.23 -0.20 -6.49
C ASN A 33 -15.71 -0.18 -6.87
N VAL A 34 -16.09 -0.78 -8.01
CA VAL A 34 -17.49 -0.93 -8.46
C VAL A 34 -18.33 -1.77 -7.50
N TYR A 35 -17.71 -2.66 -6.70
CA TYR A 35 -18.42 -3.50 -5.74
C TYR A 35 -18.69 -2.82 -4.40
N LEU A 36 -18.15 -1.62 -4.18
CA LEU A 36 -18.34 -0.87 -2.95
C LEU A 36 -19.67 -0.12 -3.02
N ASN A 37 -20.50 -0.26 -1.99
CA ASN A 37 -21.61 0.67 -1.80
C ASN A 37 -21.08 2.05 -1.34
N SER A 38 -21.96 3.04 -1.23
CA SER A 38 -21.57 4.41 -0.88
C SER A 38 -20.91 4.55 0.50
N ALA A 39 -21.24 3.70 1.47
CA ALA A 39 -20.61 3.71 2.79
C ALA A 39 -19.23 3.04 2.74
N ASP A 40 -19.15 1.86 2.15
CA ASP A 40 -17.89 1.12 1.93
C ASP A 40 -16.89 1.95 1.11
N ARG A 41 -17.37 2.70 0.11
CA ARG A 41 -16.52 3.57 -0.71
C ARG A 41 -15.89 4.69 0.11
N LYS A 42 -16.59 5.24 1.10
CA LYS A 42 -16.03 6.23 2.04
C LYS A 42 -15.00 5.57 2.95
N THR A 43 -15.31 4.38 3.46
CA THR A 43 -14.40 3.61 4.32
C THR A 43 -13.11 3.22 3.58
N ALA A 44 -13.18 2.89 2.30
CA ALA A 44 -12.03 2.50 1.48
C ALA A 44 -10.94 3.58 1.38
N VAL A 45 -11.28 4.86 1.60
CA VAL A 45 -10.29 5.95 1.61
C VAL A 45 -9.28 5.80 2.76
N CYS A 46 -9.56 4.95 3.77
CA CYS A 46 -8.62 4.69 4.86
C CYS A 46 -7.28 4.12 4.38
N LEU A 47 -7.23 3.37 3.26
CA LEU A 47 -5.97 2.84 2.73
C LEU A 47 -5.02 3.98 2.33
N SER A 48 -5.50 4.92 1.51
CA SER A 48 -4.68 6.02 1.00
C SER A 48 -4.30 6.98 2.13
N GLN A 49 -5.22 7.24 3.07
CA GLN A 49 -4.95 8.05 4.26
C GLN A 49 -3.85 7.45 5.13
N ALA A 50 -3.90 6.14 5.42
CA ALA A 50 -2.88 5.44 6.20
C ALA A 50 -1.51 5.52 5.52
N LEU A 51 -1.45 5.30 4.20
CA LEU A 51 -0.20 5.40 3.42
C LEU A 51 0.38 6.82 3.44
N PHE A 52 -0.44 7.85 3.23
CA PHE A 52 0.04 9.24 3.23
C PHE A 52 0.45 9.71 4.62
N LYS A 53 -0.23 9.26 5.67
CA LYS A 53 0.16 9.53 7.06
C LYS A 53 1.50 8.86 7.39
N ALA A 54 1.69 7.60 6.98
CA ALA A 54 2.96 6.90 7.15
C ALA A 54 4.12 7.63 6.43
N ARG A 55 3.92 8.02 5.16
CA ARG A 55 4.91 8.82 4.41
C ARG A 55 5.21 10.15 5.09
N SER A 56 4.20 10.83 5.64
CA SER A 56 4.39 12.10 6.35
C SER A 56 5.18 11.92 7.65
N ALA A 57 4.92 10.85 8.40
CA ALA A 57 5.70 10.51 9.60
C ALA A 57 7.15 10.19 9.27
N VAL A 58 7.39 9.50 8.14
CA VAL A 58 8.74 9.25 7.63
C VAL A 58 9.42 10.55 7.20
N ALA A 59 8.73 11.45 6.51
CA ALA A 59 9.26 12.77 6.18
C ALA A 59 9.63 13.58 7.46
N ALA A 60 8.92 13.37 8.56
CA ALA A 60 9.20 13.98 9.87
C ALA A 60 10.33 13.29 10.67
N GLY A 61 10.95 12.24 10.13
CA GLY A 61 12.11 11.57 10.74
C GLY A 61 11.81 10.23 11.42
N LEU A 62 10.55 9.76 11.44
CA LEU A 62 10.25 8.41 11.93
C LEU A 62 10.85 7.37 10.97
N ARG A 63 11.57 6.39 11.51
CA ARG A 63 12.22 5.33 10.72
C ARG A 63 11.88 3.93 11.20
N ASP A 64 11.16 3.79 12.30
CA ASP A 64 10.75 2.49 12.83
C ASP A 64 9.54 1.95 12.04
N ALA A 65 9.75 0.83 11.33
CA ALA A 65 8.70 0.18 10.56
C ALA A 65 7.57 -0.37 11.45
N ALA A 66 7.89 -0.90 12.64
CA ALA A 66 6.89 -1.48 13.53
C ALA A 66 5.90 -0.42 14.02
N ALA A 67 6.40 0.76 14.40
CA ALA A 67 5.58 1.91 14.81
C ALA A 67 4.64 2.38 13.68
N LEU A 68 5.15 2.45 12.44
CA LEU A 68 4.36 2.82 11.26
C LEU A 68 3.27 1.79 10.95
N ILE A 69 3.61 0.50 10.97
CA ILE A 69 2.67 -0.60 10.74
C ILE A 69 1.56 -0.59 11.81
N ALA A 70 1.93 -0.44 13.09
CA ALA A 70 0.97 -0.39 14.19
C ALA A 70 -0.01 0.78 14.03
N THR A 71 0.51 1.97 13.70
CA THR A 71 -0.31 3.17 13.47
C THR A 71 -1.28 2.97 12.31
N ALA A 72 -0.79 2.49 11.17
CA ALA A 72 -1.62 2.24 9.99
C ALA A 72 -2.72 1.19 10.27
N LYS A 73 -2.40 0.10 10.98
CA LYS A 73 -3.39 -0.91 11.37
C LYS A 73 -4.47 -0.35 12.28
N ALA A 74 -4.09 0.48 13.26
CA ALA A 74 -5.03 1.12 14.18
C ALA A 74 -5.98 2.07 13.42
N ASP A 75 -5.44 2.93 12.56
CA ASP A 75 -6.25 3.88 11.77
C ASP A 75 -7.25 3.17 10.86
N ILE A 76 -6.82 2.10 10.17
CA ILE A 76 -7.68 1.30 9.28
C ILE A 76 -8.78 0.58 10.07
N THR A 77 -8.43 0.01 11.22
CA THR A 77 -9.42 -0.71 12.06
C THR A 77 -10.45 0.27 12.61
N ALA A 78 -10.02 1.48 13.02
CA ALA A 78 -10.92 2.53 13.49
C ALA A 78 -11.89 3.02 12.41
N SER A 79 -11.53 2.92 11.12
CA SER A 79 -12.43 3.26 10.01
C SER A 79 -13.52 2.21 9.74
N GLY A 80 -13.48 1.06 10.43
CA GLY A 80 -14.39 -0.08 10.20
C GLY A 80 -13.95 -1.02 9.08
N ALA A 81 -12.77 -0.84 8.50
CA ALA A 81 -12.19 -1.80 7.57
C ALA A 81 -11.47 -2.93 8.33
N LYS A 82 -11.46 -4.13 7.77
CA LYS A 82 -10.74 -5.27 8.34
C LYS A 82 -9.38 -5.40 7.68
N VAL A 83 -8.30 -5.25 8.45
CA VAL A 83 -6.93 -5.47 7.96
C VAL A 83 -6.74 -6.93 7.56
N ASP A 84 -6.22 -7.17 6.36
CA ASP A 84 -5.65 -8.46 5.95
C ASP A 84 -4.16 -8.47 6.30
N TYR A 85 -3.41 -7.52 5.74
CA TYR A 85 -2.05 -7.23 6.15
C TYR A 85 -1.69 -5.75 5.98
N VAL A 86 -0.71 -5.33 6.78
CA VAL A 86 0.07 -4.12 6.59
C VAL A 86 1.51 -4.51 6.84
N GLU A 87 2.35 -4.36 5.83
CA GLU A 87 3.77 -4.69 5.89
C GLU A 87 4.60 -3.59 5.24
N ILE A 88 5.86 -3.48 5.66
CA ILE A 88 6.84 -2.62 5.01
C ILE A 88 7.95 -3.52 4.49
N VAL A 89 8.24 -3.37 3.19
CA VAL A 89 9.16 -4.24 2.48
C VAL A 89 10.11 -3.44 1.59
N SER A 90 11.23 -4.05 1.26
CA SER A 90 12.11 -3.54 0.21
C SER A 90 11.46 -3.66 -1.18
N ALA A 91 11.56 -2.60 -1.98
CA ALA A 91 11.07 -2.56 -3.35
C ALA A 91 11.80 -3.54 -4.30
N THR A 92 12.98 -4.04 -3.93
CA THR A 92 13.81 -4.88 -4.79
C THR A 92 13.41 -6.36 -4.73
N ASP A 93 13.17 -6.86 -3.51
CA ASP A 93 13.01 -8.30 -3.24
C ASP A 93 11.80 -8.65 -2.37
N LEU A 94 11.05 -7.65 -1.88
CA LEU A 94 9.92 -7.81 -0.95
C LEU A 94 10.31 -8.39 0.41
N SER A 95 11.59 -8.34 0.79
CA SER A 95 12.04 -8.66 2.15
C SER A 95 11.50 -7.64 3.16
N LYS A 96 11.22 -8.08 4.39
CA LYS A 96 10.72 -7.19 5.45
C LYS A 96 11.80 -6.19 5.85
N ALA A 97 11.41 -4.93 6.01
CA ALA A 97 12.29 -3.87 6.46
C ALA A 97 11.90 -3.44 7.87
N ASP A 98 12.86 -3.45 8.79
CA ASP A 98 12.68 -2.95 10.17
C ASP A 98 12.91 -1.43 10.26
N ILE A 99 13.79 -0.91 9.40
CA ILE A 99 14.15 0.50 9.33
C ILE A 99 13.82 1.04 7.95
N ILE A 100 13.18 2.20 7.88
CA ILE A 100 12.77 2.84 6.62
C ILE A 100 13.98 3.47 5.91
N ASP A 101 14.12 3.14 4.63
CA ASP A 101 15.11 3.67 3.69
C ASP A 101 14.47 4.02 2.33
N GLU A 102 15.29 4.43 1.36
CA GLU A 102 14.83 4.82 0.01
C GLU A 102 14.14 3.69 -0.77
N GLN A 103 14.37 2.44 -0.39
CA GLN A 103 13.75 1.28 -1.04
C GLN A 103 12.47 0.82 -0.33
N SER A 104 12.16 1.40 0.82
CA SER A 104 11.05 0.97 1.66
C SER A 104 9.69 1.35 1.08
N ARG A 105 8.82 0.34 0.93
CA ARG A 105 7.43 0.47 0.50
C ARG A 105 6.50 -0.12 1.55
N MET A 106 5.46 0.63 1.89
CA MET A 106 4.35 0.09 2.67
C MET A 106 3.34 -0.57 1.73
N LEU A 107 2.98 -1.82 2.03
CA LEU A 107 1.96 -2.60 1.34
C LEU A 107 0.77 -2.78 2.29
N ILE A 108 -0.43 -2.47 1.80
CA ILE A 108 -1.67 -2.59 2.57
C ILE A 108 -2.66 -3.45 1.79
N ALA A 109 -3.27 -4.40 2.49
CA ALA A 109 -4.45 -5.11 2.04
C ALA A 109 -5.52 -5.09 3.13
N VAL A 110 -6.74 -4.74 2.75
CA VAL A 110 -7.88 -4.68 3.68
C VAL A 110 -9.15 -5.20 3.01
N TYR A 111 -10.08 -5.64 3.83
CA TYR A 111 -11.45 -5.92 3.44
C TYR A 111 -12.35 -4.77 3.86
N VAL A 112 -13.12 -4.25 2.91
CA VAL A 112 -14.22 -3.31 3.15
C VAL A 112 -15.50 -4.00 2.73
N GLY A 113 -16.38 -4.27 3.69
CA GLY A 113 -17.49 -5.21 3.49
C GLY A 113 -16.96 -6.58 3.06
N LYS A 114 -17.32 -7.00 1.83
CA LYS A 114 -16.83 -8.26 1.21
C LYS A 114 -15.68 -8.05 0.23
N THR A 115 -15.34 -6.81 -0.09
CA THR A 115 -14.40 -6.47 -1.15
C THR A 115 -12.99 -6.33 -0.60
N ARG A 116 -12.05 -7.10 -1.13
CA ARG A 116 -10.62 -6.99 -0.79
C ARG A 116 -9.95 -5.93 -1.66
N LEU A 117 -9.39 -4.91 -1.03
CA LEU A 117 -8.67 -3.81 -1.65
C LEU A 117 -7.20 -3.87 -1.27
N ILE A 118 -6.35 -3.39 -2.18
CA ILE A 118 -4.90 -3.29 -1.97
C ILE A 118 -4.44 -1.90 -2.37
N ASP A 119 -3.42 -1.41 -1.68
CA ASP A 119 -2.72 -0.18 -2.03
C ASP A 119 -1.28 -0.24 -1.51
N ASN A 120 -0.39 0.55 -2.09
CA ASN A 120 0.99 0.67 -1.65
C ASN A 120 1.57 2.06 -1.94
N LEU A 121 2.61 2.42 -1.19
CA LEU A 121 3.32 3.67 -1.37
C LEU A 121 4.78 3.53 -0.96
N GLN A 122 5.65 4.21 -1.69
CA GLN A 122 7.04 4.44 -1.28
C GLN A 122 7.09 5.50 -0.18
N LEU A 123 7.88 5.25 0.86
CA LEU A 123 7.85 6.06 2.08
C LEU A 123 8.89 7.19 2.13
N LEU A 124 9.96 7.08 1.34
CA LEU A 124 11.00 8.09 1.16
C LEU A 124 11.04 8.59 -0.29
#